data_AF-A0A811UH75-F1
#
_entry.id   AF-A0A811UH75-F1
#
_cell.length_a   1.000
_cell.length_b   1.000
_cell.length_c   1.000
_cell.angle_alpha   90.00
_cell.angle_beta   90.00
_cell.angle_gamma   90.00
#
_symmetry.space_group_name_H-M   'P 1'
#
loop_
_entity.id
_entity.type
_entity.pdbx_description
1 polymer ?
#
loop_
_entity_poly.entity_id
_entity_poly.type
_entity_poly.pdbx_seq_one_letter_code
_entity_poly.pdbx_strand_id
1 'polypeptide(L)'
;MTLFTKANGVRAMLCLVGMWVLFSAFLSYIDNKTATYSTFSRLSIRHVHRFAKTVNVSSDSYSNKSSKGNDILTSGNQAAQLFDVGAQIVGSSLSQQNNISKKYNQSKNGIIRTIKNQYSVSLKYGCKEPQYDENEGPISPNTTLESLDIVEAELAPLLKPGGSFQPHDCIPKDHVAIVVPFRDRYAHLAVFLRNIHPFLMKQHIAYRIFLIEQTNGRAFNRAALMNIGFLEALKIYPWDCFIFHDVDLLPLDNRNLYTCPRQPRHMSVSIDTLNFKLPYRSIFGGVSAMTREHFQLVNGFSNSYFGWGGEDDDMSNR
;
A
#
# COMPACT_ATOMS: atom_id res chain seq x y z
N MET A 1 -31.78 66.89 -15.58
CA MET A 1 -30.73 67.11 -14.55
C MET A 1 -31.15 66.33 -13.32
N THR A 2 -30.81 65.04 -13.25
CA THR A 2 -31.24 64.16 -12.16
C THR A 2 -30.37 64.40 -10.93
N LEU A 3 -31.00 64.86 -9.84
CA LEU A 3 -30.33 65.21 -8.60
C LEU A 3 -29.69 63.96 -7.95
N PHE A 4 -28.36 63.98 -7.86
CA PHE A 4 -27.62 63.17 -6.90
C PHE A 4 -28.00 63.65 -5.49
N THR A 5 -28.95 62.99 -4.86
CA THR A 5 -29.26 63.22 -3.45
C THR A 5 -28.16 62.59 -2.59
N LYS A 6 -27.79 63.24 -1.48
CA LYS A 6 -26.78 62.73 -0.53
C LYS A 6 -27.03 61.27 -0.11
N ALA A 7 -28.29 60.84 -0.05
CA ALA A 7 -28.70 59.47 0.24
C ALA A 7 -28.26 58.45 -0.83
N ASN A 8 -28.29 58.83 -2.11
CA ASN A 8 -27.84 57.97 -3.21
C ASN A 8 -26.31 57.83 -3.24
N GLY A 9 -25.58 58.87 -2.82
CA GLY A 9 -24.12 58.81 -2.65
C GLY A 9 -23.69 57.86 -1.53
N VAL A 10 -24.39 57.88 -0.39
CA VAL A 10 -24.11 56.97 0.74
C VAL A 10 -24.40 55.51 0.37
N ARG A 11 -25.49 55.23 -0.35
CA ARG A 11 -25.80 53.88 -0.85
C ARG A 11 -24.76 53.37 -1.84
N ALA A 12 -24.29 54.22 -2.76
CA ALA A 12 -23.23 53.86 -3.69
C ALA A 12 -21.91 53.53 -2.97
N MET A 13 -21.54 54.32 -1.96
CA MET A 13 -20.35 54.05 -1.13
C MET A 13 -20.46 52.72 -0.37
N LEU A 14 -21.61 52.43 0.25
CA LEU A 14 -21.81 51.17 0.98
C LEU A 14 -21.74 49.95 0.04
N CYS A 15 -22.29 50.04 -1.17
CA CYS A 15 -22.15 48.99 -2.17
C CYS A 15 -20.69 48.77 -2.61
N LEU A 16 -19.92 49.85 -2.80
CA LEU A 16 -18.51 49.74 -3.19
C LEU A 16 -17.67 49.10 -2.07
N VAL A 17 -17.93 49.45 -0.81
CA VAL A 17 -17.27 48.82 0.34
C VAL A 17 -17.64 47.33 0.44
N GLY A 18 -18.92 46.98 0.26
CA GLY A 18 -19.37 45.58 0.26
C GLY A 18 -18.73 44.76 -0.86
N MET A 19 -18.64 45.31 -2.07
CA MET A 19 -17.98 44.66 -3.21
C MET A 19 -16.47 44.50 -2.97
N TRP A 20 -15.82 45.49 -2.34
CA TRP A 20 -14.40 45.39 -2.00
C TRP A 20 -14.15 44.31 -0.95
N VAL A 21 -14.97 44.20 0.10
CA VAL A 21 -14.86 43.13 1.11
C VAL A 21 -15.07 41.75 0.49
N LEU A 22 -16.06 41.59 -0.39
CA LEU A 22 -16.29 40.33 -1.11
C LEU A 22 -15.13 40.00 -2.06
N PHE A 23 -14.58 40.99 -2.75
CA PHE A 23 -13.43 40.80 -3.63
C PHE A 23 -12.17 40.44 -2.84
N SER A 24 -11.92 41.07 -1.69
CA SER A 24 -10.82 40.72 -0.79
C SER A 24 -10.98 39.32 -0.20
N ALA A 25 -12.20 38.93 0.19
CA ALA A 25 -12.49 37.56 0.64
C ALA A 25 -12.32 36.54 -0.49
N PHE A 26 -12.70 36.88 -1.72
CA PHE A 26 -12.49 36.04 -2.90
C PHE A 26 -11.00 35.92 -3.24
N LEU A 27 -10.24 37.01 -3.22
CA LEU A 27 -8.79 36.97 -3.41
C LEU A 27 -8.10 36.16 -2.31
N SER A 28 -8.52 36.28 -1.05
CA SER A 28 -8.00 35.44 0.05
C SER A 28 -8.35 33.96 -0.13
N TYR A 29 -9.55 33.65 -0.65
CA TYR A 29 -9.94 32.28 -0.97
C TYR A 29 -9.16 31.69 -2.14
N ILE A 30 -8.91 32.49 -3.19
CA ILE A 30 -8.05 32.09 -4.31
C ILE A 30 -6.61 31.94 -3.84
N ASP A 31 -6.10 32.84 -2.99
CA ASP A 31 -4.75 32.78 -2.44
C ASP A 31 -4.55 31.56 -1.54
N ASN A 32 -5.58 31.17 -0.76
CA ASN A 32 -5.58 29.94 0.01
C ASN A 32 -5.60 28.68 -0.89
N LYS A 33 -6.27 28.73 -2.05
CA LYS A 33 -6.19 27.69 -3.08
C LYS A 33 -4.82 27.64 -3.75
N THR A 34 -4.27 28.77 -4.17
CA THR A 34 -2.92 28.80 -4.77
C THR A 34 -1.84 28.47 -3.75
N ALA A 35 -2.04 28.77 -2.46
CA ALA A 35 -1.20 28.32 -1.36
C ALA A 35 -1.30 26.80 -1.17
N THR A 36 -2.49 26.20 -1.23
CA THR A 36 -2.65 24.72 -1.19
C THR A 36 -2.09 24.03 -2.44
N TYR A 37 -2.10 24.67 -3.62
CA TYR A 37 -1.42 24.15 -4.80
C TYR A 37 0.11 24.41 -4.82
N SER A 38 0.60 25.46 -4.16
CA SER A 38 2.04 25.82 -4.12
C SER A 38 2.80 25.28 -2.89
N THR A 39 2.10 24.85 -1.84
CA THR A 39 2.69 24.11 -0.69
C THR A 39 2.89 22.61 -0.96
N PHE A 40 2.67 22.14 -2.19
CA PHE A 40 3.22 20.86 -2.67
C PHE A 40 4.75 20.90 -2.86
N SER A 41 5.39 22.04 -2.59
CA SER A 41 6.84 22.17 -2.55
C SER A 41 7.43 21.42 -1.34
N ARG A 42 7.95 20.22 -1.63
CA ARG A 42 8.62 19.23 -0.74
C ARG A 42 7.71 18.52 0.26
N LEU A 43 7.01 17.49 -0.23
CA LEU A 43 6.65 16.37 0.64
C LEU A 43 7.93 15.78 1.26
N SER A 44 8.00 15.76 2.58
CA SER A 44 9.11 15.14 3.32
C SER A 44 8.93 13.62 3.35
N ILE A 45 8.98 13.00 2.17
CA ILE A 45 9.07 11.54 2.06
C ILE A 45 10.49 11.15 2.43
N ARG A 46 10.61 10.32 3.45
CA ARG A 46 11.86 9.81 3.98
C ARG A 46 12.12 8.44 3.38
N HIS A 47 13.38 8.13 3.10
CA HIS A 47 13.76 6.92 2.40
C HIS A 47 14.77 6.10 3.21
N VAL A 48 14.59 4.78 3.28
CA VAL A 48 15.35 3.88 4.15
C VAL A 48 16.20 2.88 3.36
N HIS A 49 17.53 2.95 3.48
CA HIS A 49 18.44 1.92 3.00
C HIS A 49 18.68 0.79 4.03
N ARG A 50 19.13 -0.37 3.55
CA ARG A 50 19.72 -1.41 4.39
C ARG A 50 21.10 -0.98 4.90
N PHE A 51 21.44 -1.33 6.14
CA PHE A 51 22.80 -1.14 6.66
C PHE A 51 23.79 -2.09 5.92
N ALA A 52 24.64 -1.53 5.06
CA ALA A 52 25.79 -2.24 4.52
C ALA A 52 26.99 -2.07 5.46
N LYS A 53 27.65 -3.17 5.83
CA LYS A 53 28.98 -3.11 6.46
C LYS A 53 29.90 -2.29 5.57
N THR A 54 30.45 -1.19 6.09
CA THR A 54 31.59 -0.51 5.47
C THR A 54 32.82 -1.42 5.56
N VAL A 55 33.10 -2.16 4.49
CA VAL A 55 34.43 -2.68 4.17
C VAL A 55 34.74 -2.21 2.75
N ASN A 56 35.94 -1.67 2.60
CA ASN A 56 36.41 -0.83 1.51
C ASN A 56 36.17 -1.36 0.09
N VAL A 57 35.87 -0.42 -0.79
CA VAL A 57 35.92 -0.55 -2.25
C VAL A 57 37.37 -0.75 -2.69
N SER A 58 37.62 -1.80 -3.46
CA SER A 58 38.65 -1.78 -4.50
C SER A 58 38.29 -2.81 -5.59
N SER A 59 37.88 -2.26 -6.72
CA SER A 59 38.28 -2.65 -8.09
C SER A 59 38.14 -4.12 -8.49
N ASP A 60 37.20 -4.43 -9.39
CA ASP A 60 37.58 -4.51 -10.82
C ASP A 60 36.38 -4.65 -11.76
N SER A 61 36.49 -3.88 -12.82
CA SER A 61 35.63 -3.78 -13.99
C SER A 61 35.68 -5.06 -14.84
N TYR A 62 34.51 -5.63 -15.18
CA TYR A 62 34.38 -6.52 -16.32
C TYR A 62 33.81 -5.77 -17.52
N SER A 63 34.63 -5.67 -18.55
CA SER A 63 34.24 -5.28 -19.90
C SER A 63 33.65 -6.46 -20.68
N ASN A 64 32.61 -6.15 -21.46
CA ASN A 64 32.35 -6.61 -22.83
C ASN A 64 31.76 -8.01 -23.17
N LYS A 65 30.64 -7.90 -23.92
CA LYS A 65 30.30 -8.52 -25.22
C LYS A 65 29.54 -9.86 -25.28
N SER A 66 28.25 -9.73 -25.62
CA SER A 66 27.59 -10.19 -26.87
C SER A 66 28.20 -11.34 -27.69
N SER A 67 27.39 -12.40 -27.91
CA SER A 67 27.08 -13.05 -29.22
C SER A 67 26.23 -14.32 -28.98
N LYS A 68 25.00 -14.47 -29.50
CA LYS A 68 24.53 -14.95 -30.83
C LYS A 68 24.59 -16.49 -31.07
N GLY A 69 23.47 -17.04 -31.58
CA GLY A 69 23.33 -18.28 -32.37
C GLY A 69 22.55 -19.39 -31.63
N ASN A 70 21.31 -19.78 -31.98
CA ASN A 70 20.72 -20.40 -33.20
C ASN A 70 20.64 -21.94 -33.11
N ASP A 71 19.41 -22.50 -33.19
CA ASP A 71 18.93 -23.48 -34.19
C ASP A 71 17.77 -24.37 -33.66
N ILE A 72 16.56 -24.23 -34.24
CA ILE A 72 15.90 -25.10 -35.25
C ILE A 72 15.29 -26.39 -34.68
N LEU A 73 13.94 -26.51 -34.75
CA LEU A 73 13.28 -27.61 -35.48
C LEU A 73 11.76 -27.37 -35.63
N THR A 74 11.34 -27.42 -36.89
CA THR A 74 9.99 -27.34 -37.43
C THR A 74 9.30 -28.71 -37.47
N SER A 75 7.99 -28.77 -37.22
CA SER A 75 7.06 -29.59 -38.03
C SER A 75 5.64 -29.09 -37.87
N GLY A 76 4.98 -28.76 -38.98
CA GLY A 76 3.55 -28.46 -39.03
C GLY A 76 2.69 -29.70 -39.33
N ASN A 77 1.39 -29.58 -39.06
CA ASN A 77 0.24 -29.97 -39.89
C ASN A 77 -1.04 -29.67 -39.10
N GLN A 78 -1.91 -28.77 -39.60
CA GLN A 78 -3.22 -29.06 -40.21
C GLN A 78 -4.14 -29.91 -39.30
N ALA A 79 -5.38 -29.54 -38.98
CA ALA A 79 -6.42 -28.94 -39.80
C ALA A 79 -7.56 -28.40 -38.91
N ALA A 80 -8.20 -27.34 -39.38
CA ALA A 80 -9.53 -26.92 -38.99
C ALA A 80 -10.56 -27.49 -39.98
N GLN A 81 -11.70 -27.97 -39.49
CA GLN A 81 -13.02 -28.05 -40.16
C GLN A 81 -14.00 -28.72 -39.18
N LEU A 82 -14.98 -27.97 -38.63
CA LEU A 82 -16.37 -27.78 -39.12
C LEU A 82 -17.24 -29.05 -38.96
N PHE A 83 -18.37 -28.96 -38.24
CA PHE A 83 -19.70 -28.98 -38.88
C PHE A 83 -20.83 -28.67 -37.89
N ASP A 84 -21.75 -27.91 -38.46
CA ASP A 84 -23.03 -27.36 -38.03
C ASP A 84 -24.13 -28.43 -38.08
N VAL A 85 -25.06 -28.43 -37.11
CA VAL A 85 -26.38 -29.10 -37.25
C VAL A 85 -27.46 -28.29 -36.52
N GLY A 86 -28.11 -27.41 -37.28
CA GLY A 86 -29.54 -27.52 -37.59
C GLY A 86 -30.53 -27.38 -36.43
N ALA A 87 -31.06 -26.17 -36.26
CA ALA A 87 -32.27 -25.88 -35.50
C ALA A 87 -33.50 -25.94 -36.41
N GLN A 88 -34.45 -26.84 -36.14
CA GLN A 88 -35.90 -26.67 -36.35
C GLN A 88 -36.67 -27.93 -35.94
N ILE A 89 -37.47 -27.87 -34.87
CA ILE A 89 -38.81 -28.50 -34.75
C ILE A 89 -39.66 -27.64 -33.79
N VAL A 90 -40.84 -27.24 -34.24
CA VAL A 90 -41.91 -26.59 -33.47
C VAL A 90 -42.78 -27.64 -32.79
N GLY A 91 -43.14 -27.41 -31.52
CA GLY A 91 -44.37 -27.91 -30.90
C GLY A 91 -44.26 -29.14 -30.00
N SER A 92 -44.13 -28.93 -28.67
CA SER A 92 -44.89 -29.66 -27.63
C SER A 92 -44.47 -29.30 -26.19
N SER A 93 -45.46 -28.87 -25.40
CA SER A 93 -45.55 -28.93 -23.93
C SER A 93 -44.53 -28.16 -23.05
N LEU A 94 -45.07 -27.21 -22.25
CA LEU A 94 -44.39 -26.49 -21.17
C LEU A 94 -43.84 -27.39 -20.02
N SER A 95 -43.99 -28.71 -20.10
CA SER A 95 -43.47 -29.67 -19.12
C SER A 95 -42.09 -30.25 -19.48
N GLN A 96 -41.60 -30.11 -20.72
CA GLN A 96 -40.27 -30.57 -21.12
C GLN A 96 -39.15 -29.51 -20.97
N GLN A 97 -39.48 -28.21 -21.03
CA GLN A 97 -38.49 -27.11 -20.84
C GLN A 97 -37.89 -27.08 -19.42
N ASN A 98 -38.65 -27.49 -18.41
CA ASN A 98 -38.17 -27.54 -17.02
C ASN A 98 -37.15 -28.67 -16.79
N ASN A 99 -37.25 -29.77 -17.53
CA ASN A 99 -36.29 -30.88 -17.42
C ASN A 99 -34.98 -30.60 -18.17
N ILE A 100 -35.04 -29.92 -19.32
CA ILE A 100 -33.84 -29.50 -20.06
C ILE A 100 -33.07 -28.42 -19.28
N SER A 101 -33.76 -27.46 -18.66
CA SER A 101 -33.14 -26.42 -17.82
C SER A 101 -32.51 -27.01 -16.55
N LYS A 102 -33.14 -28.01 -15.92
CA LYS A 102 -32.56 -28.74 -14.77
C LYS A 102 -31.33 -29.55 -15.18
N LYS A 103 -31.37 -30.24 -16.33
CA LYS A 103 -30.25 -31.05 -16.84
C LYS A 103 -29.08 -30.18 -17.31
N TYR A 104 -29.36 -29.02 -17.91
CA TYR A 104 -28.36 -27.99 -18.26
C TYR A 104 -27.73 -27.39 -17.01
N ASN A 105 -28.51 -27.03 -15.98
CA ASN A 105 -27.97 -26.51 -14.71
C ASN A 105 -27.18 -27.57 -13.92
N GLN A 106 -27.58 -28.83 -13.98
CA GLN A 106 -26.85 -29.94 -13.35
C GLN A 106 -25.54 -30.24 -14.10
N SER A 107 -25.53 -30.16 -15.43
CA SER A 107 -24.33 -30.25 -16.28
C SER A 107 -23.41 -29.04 -16.09
N LYS A 108 -23.94 -27.82 -16.00
CA LYS A 108 -23.20 -26.59 -15.73
C LYS A 108 -22.58 -26.59 -14.32
N ASN A 109 -23.31 -27.06 -13.31
CA ASN A 109 -22.76 -27.27 -11.97
C ASN A 109 -21.74 -28.42 -11.92
N GLY A 110 -21.91 -29.46 -12.73
CA GLY A 110 -20.94 -30.52 -12.94
C GLY A 110 -19.65 -29.99 -13.57
N ILE A 111 -19.75 -29.21 -14.65
CA ILE A 111 -18.63 -28.57 -15.35
C ILE A 111 -17.96 -27.53 -14.43
N ILE A 112 -18.70 -26.73 -13.67
CA ILE A 112 -18.14 -25.80 -12.67
C ILE A 112 -17.44 -26.57 -11.55
N ARG A 113 -17.95 -27.72 -11.12
CA ARG A 113 -17.26 -28.61 -10.15
C ARG A 113 -15.99 -29.23 -10.75
N THR A 114 -16.03 -29.65 -12.01
CA THR A 114 -14.87 -30.21 -12.71
C THR A 114 -13.81 -29.14 -12.96
N ILE A 115 -14.20 -27.92 -13.35
CA ILE A 115 -13.31 -26.75 -13.49
C ILE A 115 -12.76 -26.36 -12.10
N LYS A 116 -13.58 -26.28 -11.04
CA LYS A 116 -13.07 -26.03 -9.68
C LYS A 116 -12.09 -27.10 -9.20
N ASN A 117 -12.31 -28.38 -9.55
CA ASN A 117 -11.38 -29.46 -9.25
C ASN A 117 -10.13 -29.45 -10.12
N GLN A 118 -10.20 -28.90 -11.34
CA GLN A 118 -9.07 -28.79 -12.26
C GLN A 118 -8.20 -27.56 -11.97
N TYR A 119 -8.75 -26.53 -11.31
CA TYR A 119 -8.02 -25.34 -10.85
C TYR A 119 -7.78 -25.29 -9.32
N SER A 120 -8.26 -26.26 -8.55
CA SER A 120 -7.79 -26.47 -7.17
C SER A 120 -6.46 -27.22 -7.20
N VAL A 121 -5.43 -26.58 -7.74
CA VAL A 121 -4.07 -26.97 -7.38
C VAL A 121 -3.96 -26.67 -5.90
N SER A 122 -4.13 -27.71 -5.08
CA SER A 122 -3.67 -27.68 -3.69
C SER A 122 -2.22 -27.23 -3.74
N LEU A 123 -1.96 -26.01 -3.29
CA LEU A 123 -0.60 -25.50 -3.12
C LEU A 123 0.08 -26.44 -2.13
N LYS A 124 0.97 -27.30 -2.62
CA LYS A 124 1.64 -28.32 -1.79
C LYS A 124 2.94 -27.84 -1.19
N TYR A 125 3.42 -26.66 -1.59
CA TYR A 125 4.73 -26.15 -1.21
C TYR A 125 4.58 -24.80 -0.51
N GLY A 126 5.27 -24.65 0.62
CA GLY A 126 5.43 -23.37 1.30
C GLY A 126 6.20 -22.39 0.43
N CYS A 127 5.91 -21.09 0.59
CA CYS A 127 6.71 -20.05 -0.04
C CYS A 127 8.16 -20.19 0.39
N LYS A 128 9.07 -20.01 -0.56
CA LYS A 128 10.49 -19.92 -0.23
C LYS A 128 10.67 -18.73 0.70
N GLU A 129 11.48 -18.89 1.74
CA GLU A 129 11.86 -17.74 2.54
C GLU A 129 12.49 -16.69 1.62
N PRO A 130 12.23 -15.39 1.83
CA PRO A 130 12.88 -14.34 1.06
C PRO A 130 14.39 -14.52 1.20
N GLN A 131 15.04 -15.07 0.17
CA GLN A 131 16.47 -15.26 0.20
C GLN A 131 17.12 -13.92 -0.07
N TYR A 132 18.17 -13.63 0.69
CA TYR A 132 19.01 -12.49 0.42
C TYR A 132 19.67 -12.67 -0.95
N ASP A 133 19.19 -11.94 -1.95
CA ASP A 133 19.85 -11.81 -3.25
C ASP A 133 20.51 -10.43 -3.33
N GLU A 134 21.81 -10.41 -3.59
CA GLU A 134 22.57 -9.17 -3.73
C GLU A 134 22.09 -8.32 -4.92
N ASN A 135 21.48 -8.95 -5.92
CA ASN A 135 20.99 -8.31 -7.14
C ASN A 135 19.59 -7.68 -6.99
N GLU A 136 18.89 -7.92 -5.87
CA GLU A 136 17.53 -7.42 -5.67
C GLU A 136 17.44 -5.99 -5.11
N GLY A 137 18.56 -5.30 -4.87
CA GLY A 137 18.57 -3.90 -4.43
C GLY A 137 19.84 -3.16 -4.86
N PRO A 138 19.88 -1.82 -4.80
CA PRO A 138 18.86 -0.87 -4.31
C PRO A 138 17.68 -0.68 -5.29
N ILE A 139 16.58 -0.09 -4.79
CA ILE A 139 15.42 0.31 -5.60
C ILE A 139 15.20 1.82 -5.54
N SER A 140 14.60 2.37 -6.61
CA SER A 140 14.13 3.75 -6.63
C SER A 140 12.61 3.76 -6.49
N PRO A 141 12.05 4.32 -5.40
CA PRO A 141 10.61 4.45 -5.24
C PRO A 141 10.04 5.47 -6.23
N ASN A 142 8.79 5.25 -6.63
CA ASN A 142 8.04 6.20 -7.44
C ASN A 142 7.36 7.22 -6.51
N THR A 143 7.91 8.43 -6.43
CA THR A 143 7.37 9.51 -5.59
C THR A 143 6.44 10.45 -6.36
N THR A 144 5.97 10.05 -7.54
CA THR A 144 5.00 10.81 -8.33
C THR A 144 3.67 10.84 -7.59
N LEU A 145 3.12 12.04 -7.42
CA LEU A 145 1.84 12.23 -6.76
C LEU A 145 0.69 11.86 -7.68
N GLU A 146 -0.19 11.03 -7.15
CA GLU A 146 -1.44 10.61 -7.77
C GLU A 146 -2.57 10.75 -6.75
N SER A 147 -3.81 10.83 -7.24
CA SER A 147 -4.97 10.72 -6.35
C SER A 147 -5.10 9.30 -5.81
N LEU A 148 -5.73 9.15 -4.65
CA LEU A 148 -5.98 7.82 -4.08
C LEU A 148 -6.87 6.96 -4.99
N ASP A 149 -7.78 7.56 -5.75
CA ASP A 149 -8.63 6.83 -6.71
C ASP A 149 -7.80 6.16 -7.82
N ILE A 150 -6.75 6.85 -8.32
CA ILE A 150 -5.83 6.30 -9.32
C ILE A 150 -5.01 5.16 -8.68
N VAL A 151 -4.47 5.39 -7.49
CA VAL A 151 -3.70 4.37 -6.75
C VAL A 151 -4.56 3.14 -6.46
N GLU A 152 -5.84 3.32 -6.09
CA GLU A 152 -6.79 2.24 -5.90
C GLU A 152 -7.05 1.49 -7.21
N ALA A 153 -7.31 2.19 -8.32
CA ALA A 153 -7.52 1.55 -9.61
C ALA A 153 -6.30 0.74 -10.10
N GLU A 154 -5.09 1.22 -9.84
CA GLU A 154 -3.84 0.50 -10.14
C GLU A 154 -3.70 -0.78 -9.30
N LEU A 155 -4.03 -0.73 -8.01
CA LEU A 155 -3.79 -1.82 -7.05
C LEU A 155 -4.95 -2.80 -6.87
N ALA A 156 -6.19 -2.38 -7.13
CA ALA A 156 -7.39 -3.18 -6.92
C ALA A 156 -7.37 -4.56 -7.61
N PRO A 157 -6.83 -4.73 -8.84
CA PRO A 157 -6.73 -6.05 -9.46
C PRO A 157 -5.78 -7.02 -8.74
N LEU A 158 -4.84 -6.48 -7.95
CA LEU A 158 -3.80 -7.25 -7.25
C LEU A 158 -4.16 -7.56 -5.79
N LEU A 159 -5.10 -6.81 -5.21
CA LEU A 159 -5.41 -6.85 -3.78
C LEU A 159 -6.78 -7.49 -3.50
N LYS A 160 -6.85 -8.21 -2.38
CA LYS A 160 -8.11 -8.61 -1.76
C LYS A 160 -8.71 -7.45 -0.95
N PRO A 161 -10.03 -7.42 -0.71
CA PRO A 161 -10.69 -6.37 0.08
C PRO A 161 -9.98 -6.04 1.39
N GLY A 162 -9.97 -4.76 1.74
CA GLY A 162 -9.27 -4.24 2.92
C GLY A 162 -7.74 -4.18 2.76
N GLY A 163 -7.23 -4.02 1.54
CA GLY A 163 -5.80 -3.82 1.29
C GLY A 163 -4.94 -5.02 1.68
N SER A 164 -5.45 -6.25 1.46
CA SER A 164 -4.74 -7.48 1.80
C SER A 164 -4.21 -8.21 0.58
N PHE A 165 -3.09 -8.91 0.75
CA PHE A 165 -2.47 -9.72 -0.27
C PHE A 165 -1.99 -11.06 0.32
N GLN A 166 -1.99 -12.08 -0.52
CA GLN A 166 -1.39 -13.38 -0.24
C GLN A 166 -0.96 -13.99 -1.57
N PRO A 167 0.26 -14.57 -1.67
CA PRO A 167 0.71 -15.28 -2.86
C PRO A 167 -0.29 -16.34 -3.33
N HIS A 168 -0.44 -16.49 -4.63
CA HIS A 168 -1.37 -17.45 -5.23
C HIS A 168 -0.71 -18.78 -5.60
N ASP A 169 0.62 -18.81 -5.62
CA ASP A 169 1.47 -19.87 -6.13
C ASP A 169 2.20 -20.64 -5.01
N CYS A 170 2.09 -20.20 -3.76
CA CYS A 170 2.68 -20.87 -2.59
C CYS A 170 1.93 -20.56 -1.29
N ILE A 171 2.14 -21.39 -0.25
CA ILE A 171 1.58 -21.13 1.08
C ILE A 171 2.54 -20.20 1.85
N PRO A 172 2.15 -18.96 2.19
CA PRO A 172 3.01 -18.05 2.93
C PRO A 172 3.24 -18.55 4.35
N LYS A 173 4.49 -18.42 4.82
CA LYS A 173 4.88 -18.72 6.19
C LYS A 173 4.57 -17.56 7.13
N ASP A 174 4.83 -16.34 6.68
CA ASP A 174 4.69 -15.12 7.46
C ASP A 174 3.35 -14.42 7.17
N HIS A 175 2.55 -14.23 8.23
CA HIS A 175 1.34 -13.40 8.22
C HIS A 175 1.61 -12.09 8.95
N VAL A 176 1.62 -11.00 8.20
CA VAL A 176 2.14 -9.71 8.66
C VAL A 176 1.05 -8.64 8.68
N ALA A 177 0.81 -8.04 9.83
CA ALA A 177 0.01 -6.83 9.96
C ALA A 177 0.90 -5.59 9.86
N ILE A 178 0.66 -4.75 8.85
CA ILE A 178 1.35 -3.46 8.71
C ILE A 178 0.46 -2.38 9.35
N VAL A 179 0.85 -1.88 10.52
CA VAL A 179 0.08 -0.89 11.28
C VAL A 179 0.63 0.50 11.01
N VAL A 180 -0.20 1.36 10.42
CA VAL A 180 0.17 2.71 9.98
C VAL A 180 -0.67 3.74 10.75
N PRO A 181 -0.12 4.42 11.76
CA PRO A 181 -0.82 5.52 12.41
C PRO A 181 -0.95 6.70 11.44
N PHE A 182 -2.14 7.29 11.35
CA PHE A 182 -2.47 8.24 10.30
C PHE A 182 -3.36 9.38 10.76
N ARG A 183 -3.16 10.57 10.19
CA ARG A 183 -4.10 11.70 10.19
C ARG A 183 -3.67 12.72 9.15
N ASP A 184 -4.58 13.18 8.30
CA ASP A 184 -4.40 14.30 7.37
C ASP A 184 -3.13 14.26 6.50
N ARG A 185 -2.68 13.05 6.10
CA ARG A 185 -1.43 12.84 5.33
C ARG A 185 -1.68 12.16 3.98
N TYR A 186 -2.81 12.43 3.33
CA TYR A 186 -3.27 11.70 2.13
C TYR A 186 -2.26 11.68 0.97
N ALA A 187 -1.51 12.77 0.74
CA ALA A 187 -0.47 12.78 -0.28
C ALA A 187 0.69 11.82 0.03
N HIS A 188 1.09 11.69 1.31
CA HIS A 188 2.07 10.67 1.73
C HIS A 188 1.46 9.27 1.60
N LEU A 189 0.20 9.09 1.97
CA LEU A 189 -0.51 7.81 1.88
C LEU A 189 -0.57 7.30 0.43
N ALA A 190 -0.88 8.17 -0.53
CA ALA A 190 -0.92 7.80 -1.94
C ALA A 190 0.43 7.24 -2.42
N VAL A 191 1.52 7.95 -2.11
CA VAL A 191 2.87 7.50 -2.46
C VAL A 191 3.23 6.22 -1.68
N PHE A 192 2.91 6.16 -0.39
CA PHE A 192 3.15 4.99 0.45
C PHE A 192 2.51 3.73 -0.12
N LEU A 193 1.20 3.75 -0.37
CA LEU A 193 0.45 2.59 -0.86
C LEU A 193 0.98 2.13 -2.22
N ARG A 194 1.21 3.07 -3.15
CA ARG A 194 1.71 2.76 -4.51
C ARG A 194 3.08 2.07 -4.50
N ASN A 195 3.92 2.35 -3.50
CA ASN A 195 5.25 1.74 -3.38
C ASN A 195 5.27 0.49 -2.49
N ILE A 196 4.60 0.55 -1.34
CA ILE A 196 4.70 -0.51 -0.32
C ILE A 196 4.00 -1.79 -0.77
N HIS A 197 2.89 -1.70 -1.51
CA HIS A 197 2.17 -2.88 -1.96
C HIS A 197 3.01 -3.76 -2.89
N PRO A 198 3.54 -3.24 -4.02
CA PRO A 198 4.46 -4.01 -4.87
C PRO A 198 5.72 -4.49 -4.15
N PHE A 199 6.24 -3.68 -3.22
CA PHE A 199 7.40 -4.05 -2.42
C PHE A 199 7.14 -5.28 -1.53
N LEU A 200 6.02 -5.31 -0.81
CA LEU A 200 5.64 -6.43 0.07
C LEU A 200 5.27 -7.68 -0.72
N MET A 201 4.61 -7.53 -1.88
CA MET A 201 4.24 -8.66 -2.75
C MET A 201 5.46 -9.48 -3.19
N LYS A 202 6.58 -8.82 -3.51
CA LYS A 202 7.84 -9.48 -3.90
C LYS A 202 8.45 -10.34 -2.79
N GLN A 203 8.13 -10.05 -1.53
CA GLN A 203 8.63 -10.82 -0.39
C GLN A 203 7.82 -12.11 -0.14
N HIS A 204 6.80 -12.41 -0.95
CA HIS A 204 5.99 -13.63 -0.83
C HIS A 204 5.37 -13.84 0.57
N ILE A 205 5.01 -12.74 1.25
CA ILE A 205 4.34 -12.75 2.55
C ILE A 205 2.83 -12.58 2.40
N ALA A 206 2.05 -13.13 3.33
CA ALA A 206 0.65 -12.73 3.50
C ALA A 206 0.59 -11.48 4.36
N TYR A 207 -0.08 -10.43 3.90
CA TYR A 207 -0.15 -9.19 4.66
C TYR A 207 -1.48 -8.46 4.52
N ARG A 208 -1.73 -7.56 5.46
CA ARG A 208 -2.75 -6.52 5.37
C ARG A 208 -2.21 -5.21 5.94
N ILE A 209 -2.55 -4.10 5.29
CA ILE A 209 -2.25 -2.76 5.79
C ILE A 209 -3.43 -2.24 6.61
N PHE A 210 -3.15 -1.84 7.84
CA PHE A 210 -4.10 -1.27 8.79
C PHE A 210 -3.78 0.20 8.97
N LEU A 211 -4.56 1.05 8.28
CA LEU A 211 -4.48 2.49 8.46
C LEU A 211 -5.31 2.89 9.69
N ILE A 212 -4.64 3.35 10.74
CA ILE A 212 -5.29 3.73 12.00
C ILE A 212 -5.41 5.25 12.04
N GLU A 213 -6.56 5.75 11.60
CA GLU A 213 -6.83 7.17 11.50
C GLU A 213 -7.26 7.76 12.86
N GLN A 214 -6.54 8.78 13.32
CA GLN A 214 -6.94 9.55 14.48
C GLN A 214 -7.89 10.67 14.05
N THR A 215 -9.04 10.76 14.71
CA THR A 215 -9.95 11.88 14.53
C THR A 215 -9.37 13.20 15.07
N ASN A 216 -9.95 14.30 14.61
CA ASN A 216 -9.57 15.64 15.04
C ASN A 216 -9.95 15.93 16.51
N GLY A 217 -9.30 16.93 17.11
CA GLY A 217 -9.64 17.44 18.44
C GLY A 217 -8.63 17.14 19.55
N ARG A 218 -7.63 16.30 19.31
CA ARG A 218 -6.48 16.10 20.22
C ARG A 218 -5.16 16.08 19.45
N ALA A 219 -4.06 16.36 20.15
CA ALA A 219 -2.71 16.13 19.61
C ALA A 219 -2.56 14.67 19.12
N PHE A 220 -1.76 14.48 18.07
CA PHE A 220 -1.56 13.16 17.49
C PHE A 220 -0.89 12.24 18.51
N ASN A 221 -1.35 11.00 18.64
CA ASN A 221 -0.79 10.02 19.55
C ASN A 221 -0.39 8.77 18.75
N ARG A 222 0.81 8.84 18.18
CA ARG A 222 1.35 7.80 17.30
C ARG A 222 1.36 6.42 17.98
N ALA A 223 1.88 6.35 19.20
CA ALA A 223 1.99 5.13 19.99
C ALA A 223 0.61 4.50 20.31
N ALA A 224 -0.37 5.30 20.74
CA ALA A 224 -1.71 4.79 21.01
C ALA A 224 -2.38 4.23 19.75
N LEU A 225 -2.20 4.87 18.59
CA LEU A 225 -2.73 4.36 17.32
C LEU A 225 -2.07 3.03 16.91
N MET A 226 -0.79 2.85 17.21
CA MET A 226 -0.10 1.57 17.03
C MET A 226 -0.68 0.47 17.92
N ASN A 227 -0.96 0.77 19.20
CA ASN A 227 -1.65 -0.15 20.11
C ASN A 227 -3.06 -0.49 19.62
N ILE A 228 -3.83 0.50 19.17
CA ILE A 228 -5.17 0.29 18.59
C ILE A 228 -5.07 -0.61 17.36
N GLY A 229 -4.14 -0.34 16.45
CA GLY A 229 -3.94 -1.16 15.27
C GLY A 229 -3.55 -2.60 15.58
N PHE A 230 -2.71 -2.83 16.59
CA PHE A 230 -2.40 -4.18 17.07
C PHE A 230 -3.67 -4.92 17.52
N LEU A 231 -4.51 -4.29 18.35
CA LEU A 231 -5.74 -4.88 18.87
C LEU A 231 -6.78 -5.12 17.78
N GLU A 232 -7.01 -4.15 16.89
CA GLU A 232 -7.99 -4.27 15.81
C GLU A 232 -7.57 -5.30 14.76
N ALA A 233 -6.27 -5.38 14.44
CA ALA A 233 -5.76 -6.37 13.49
C ALA A 233 -6.00 -7.81 13.97
N LEU A 234 -5.82 -8.07 15.27
CA LEU A 234 -6.05 -9.39 15.87
C LEU A 234 -7.51 -9.86 15.83
N LYS A 235 -8.48 -8.94 15.72
CA LYS A 235 -9.90 -9.30 15.52
C LYS A 235 -10.17 -9.91 14.15
N ILE A 236 -9.31 -9.64 13.18
CA ILE A 236 -9.45 -10.09 11.80
C ILE A 236 -8.71 -11.42 11.57
N TYR A 237 -7.48 -11.51 12.08
CA TYR A 237 -6.62 -12.65 11.84
C TYR A 237 -5.59 -12.79 12.97
N PRO A 238 -5.16 -14.01 13.33
CA PRO A 238 -4.06 -14.21 14.28
C PRO A 238 -2.72 -13.92 13.59
N TRP A 239 -2.38 -12.64 13.42
CA TRP A 239 -1.14 -12.20 12.76
C TRP A 239 0.11 -12.57 13.56
N ASP A 240 1.10 -13.16 12.92
CA ASP A 240 2.35 -13.62 13.55
C ASP A 240 3.31 -12.45 13.82
N CYS A 241 3.32 -11.48 12.90
CA CYS A 241 4.24 -10.35 12.88
C CYS A 241 3.50 -9.03 12.73
N PHE A 242 3.97 -8.01 13.46
CA PHE A 242 3.50 -6.64 13.38
C PHE A 242 4.63 -5.73 12.94
N ILE A 243 4.38 -4.98 11.86
CA ILE A 243 5.26 -3.90 11.41
C ILE A 243 4.58 -2.59 11.74
N PHE A 244 5.19 -1.79 12.61
CA PHE A 244 4.71 -0.47 12.98
C PHE A 244 5.43 0.55 12.12
N HIS A 245 4.68 1.33 11.34
CA HIS A 245 5.25 1.99 10.17
C HIS A 245 4.75 3.44 10.02
N ASP A 246 5.66 4.41 9.97
CA ASP A 246 5.31 5.79 9.60
C ASP A 246 4.91 5.89 8.12
N VAL A 247 3.80 6.57 7.82
CA VAL A 247 3.29 6.69 6.43
C VAL A 247 4.26 7.39 5.47
N ASP A 248 5.26 8.11 5.97
CA ASP A 248 6.21 8.88 5.18
C ASP A 248 7.57 8.21 4.97
N LEU A 249 7.74 6.94 5.38
CA LEU A 249 8.96 6.16 5.15
C LEU A 249 8.78 5.20 3.98
N LEU A 250 9.75 5.14 3.06
CA LEU A 250 9.78 4.17 1.96
C LEU A 250 11.08 3.36 1.98
N PRO A 251 11.03 2.03 1.82
CA PRO A 251 12.23 1.23 1.67
C PRO A 251 12.93 1.53 0.32
N LEU A 252 14.26 1.64 0.34
CA LEU A 252 15.15 1.81 -0.82
C LEU A 252 15.88 0.51 -1.20
N ASP A 253 15.52 -0.60 -0.59
CA ASP A 253 16.21 -1.86 -0.77
C ASP A 253 15.25 -3.04 -0.53
N ASN A 254 15.02 -3.89 -1.53
CA ASN A 254 14.15 -5.08 -1.39
C ASN A 254 14.69 -6.06 -0.34
N ARG A 255 15.97 -5.93 0.03
CA ARG A 255 16.62 -6.76 1.05
C ARG A 255 16.25 -6.32 2.48
N ASN A 256 15.45 -5.26 2.65
CA ASN A 256 14.82 -4.91 3.92
C ASN A 256 13.53 -5.76 4.11
N LEU A 257 13.67 -6.89 4.82
CA LEU A 257 12.57 -7.84 4.96
C LEU A 257 11.52 -7.39 5.97
N TYR A 258 10.25 -7.35 5.55
CA TYR A 258 9.07 -6.99 6.36
C TYR A 258 8.47 -8.23 7.03
N THR A 259 9.36 -8.97 7.69
CA THR A 259 9.05 -10.12 8.54
C THR A 259 9.73 -9.93 9.90
N CYS A 260 9.23 -10.62 10.91
CA CYS A 260 9.73 -10.49 12.28
C CYS A 260 10.83 -11.53 12.53
N PRO A 261 12.06 -11.11 12.87
CA PRO A 261 13.09 -12.05 13.30
C PRO A 261 12.90 -12.41 14.78
N ARG A 262 13.83 -13.22 15.31
CA ARG A 262 13.86 -13.67 16.72
C ARG A 262 13.94 -12.55 17.77
N GLN A 263 14.25 -11.32 17.38
CA GLN A 263 14.34 -10.16 18.27
C GLN A 263 13.54 -8.99 17.65
N PRO A 264 13.03 -8.03 18.42
CA PRO A 264 12.50 -6.80 17.86
C PRO A 264 13.51 -6.18 16.89
N ARG A 265 13.05 -5.74 15.71
CA ARG A 265 13.92 -5.17 14.66
C ARG A 265 13.55 -3.72 14.42
N HIS A 266 14.52 -2.83 14.57
CA HIS A 266 14.44 -1.49 14.00
C HIS A 266 14.75 -1.59 12.49
N MET A 267 13.82 -1.13 11.65
CA MET A 267 13.89 -1.29 10.19
C MET A 267 14.33 -0.02 9.46
N SER A 268 14.18 1.15 10.09
CA SER A 268 14.54 2.46 9.54
C SER A 268 15.91 2.97 10.01
N VAL A 269 16.92 2.09 9.98
CA VAL A 269 18.27 2.37 10.51
C VAL A 269 19.09 3.40 9.73
N SER A 270 18.73 3.63 8.47
CA SER A 270 19.51 4.46 7.53
C SER A 270 18.57 5.29 6.67
N ILE A 271 18.14 6.44 7.19
CA ILE A 271 17.20 7.36 6.55
C ILE A 271 17.95 8.47 5.79
N ASP A 272 17.51 8.81 4.59
CA ASP A 272 18.08 9.86 3.73
C ASP A 272 18.15 11.25 4.38
N THR A 273 17.07 11.69 5.03
CA THR A 273 17.02 12.98 5.75
C THR A 273 17.96 13.04 6.96
N LEU A 274 18.47 11.88 7.40
CA LEU A 274 19.49 11.74 8.44
C LEU A 274 20.86 11.40 7.85
N ASN A 275 21.07 11.70 6.56
CA ASN A 275 22.29 11.41 5.80
C ASN A 275 22.72 9.93 5.88
N PHE A 276 21.73 9.02 5.91
CA PHE A 276 21.95 7.59 6.04
C PHE A 276 22.76 7.20 7.30
N LYS A 277 22.64 8.00 8.36
CA LYS A 277 23.25 7.74 9.67
C LYS A 277 22.18 7.51 10.72
N LEU A 278 22.40 6.50 11.55
CA LEU A 278 21.57 6.24 12.72
C LEU A 278 21.78 7.40 13.73
N PRO A 279 20.73 8.11 14.16
CA PRO A 279 20.87 9.24 15.10
C PRO A 279 21.55 8.87 16.41
N TYR A 280 21.13 7.74 17.00
CA TYR A 280 21.71 7.18 18.22
C TYR A 280 21.34 5.69 18.32
N ARG A 281 22.06 4.94 19.17
CA ARG A 281 22.02 3.46 19.16
C ARG A 281 20.66 2.86 19.57
N SER A 282 19.94 3.50 20.47
CA SER A 282 18.66 3.03 21.02
C SER A 282 17.44 3.54 20.27
N ILE A 283 17.61 4.26 19.15
CA ILE A 283 16.45 4.75 18.39
C ILE A 283 15.64 3.57 17.84
N PHE A 284 14.33 3.61 18.07
CA PHE A 284 13.38 2.58 17.64
C PHE A 284 12.16 3.16 16.91
N GLY A 285 12.24 4.45 16.51
CA GLY A 285 11.23 5.17 15.76
C GLY A 285 11.21 4.82 14.27
N GLY A 286 10.32 5.46 13.53
CA GLY A 286 10.16 5.24 12.09
C GLY A 286 9.43 3.94 11.77
N VAL A 287 10.18 2.87 11.52
CA VAL A 287 9.66 1.53 11.20
C VAL A 287 10.28 0.48 12.10
N SER A 288 9.44 -0.33 12.74
CA SER A 288 9.88 -1.44 13.59
C SER A 288 9.06 -2.71 13.37
N ALA A 289 9.67 -3.87 13.61
CA ALA A 289 9.03 -5.18 13.54
C ALA A 289 9.07 -5.88 14.90
N MET A 290 7.92 -6.38 15.34
CA MET A 290 7.77 -7.17 16.57
C MET A 290 6.83 -8.33 16.33
N THR A 291 7.16 -9.53 16.84
CA THR A 291 6.18 -10.62 16.85
C THR A 291 5.04 -10.26 17.79
N ARG A 292 3.92 -10.96 17.67
CA ARG A 292 2.80 -10.82 18.61
C ARG A 292 3.26 -10.98 20.06
N GLU A 293 4.12 -11.96 20.31
CA GLU A 293 4.65 -12.30 21.63
C GLU A 293 5.56 -11.19 22.15
N HIS A 294 6.46 -10.64 21.31
CA HIS A 294 7.30 -9.50 21.70
C HIS A 294 6.43 -8.31 22.14
N PHE A 295 5.41 -7.97 21.34
CA PHE A 295 4.55 -6.82 21.62
C PHE A 295 3.74 -6.98 22.91
N GLN A 296 3.23 -8.20 23.14
CA GLN A 296 2.49 -8.52 24.37
C GLN A 296 3.41 -8.52 25.60
N LEU A 297 4.64 -9.01 25.47
CA LEU A 297 5.61 -9.08 26.55
C LEU A 297 5.95 -7.70 27.12
N VAL A 298 6.09 -6.70 26.24
CA VAL A 298 6.38 -5.30 26.63
C VAL A 298 5.13 -4.48 26.96
N ASN A 299 3.95 -5.11 26.93
CA ASN A 299 2.64 -4.47 27.12
C ASN A 299 2.40 -3.29 26.15
N GLY A 300 2.80 -3.46 24.89
CA GLY A 300 2.65 -2.47 23.83
C GLY A 300 3.37 -1.14 24.09
N PHE A 301 3.04 -0.12 23.27
CA PHE A 301 3.57 1.24 23.42
C PHE A 301 2.90 1.98 24.58
N SER A 302 3.55 3.03 25.10
CA SER A 302 2.90 3.95 26.04
C SER A 302 1.80 4.79 25.38
N ASN A 303 0.61 4.83 25.99
CA ASN A 303 -0.50 5.66 25.51
C ASN A 303 -0.40 7.15 25.93
N SER A 304 0.63 7.52 26.71
CA SER A 304 0.70 8.85 27.33
C SER A 304 1.38 9.92 26.46
N TYR A 305 1.96 9.53 25.32
CA TYR A 305 2.68 10.44 24.44
C TYR A 305 1.75 11.12 23.44
N PHE A 306 1.36 12.36 23.75
CA PHE A 306 0.59 13.22 22.85
C PHE A 306 1.51 14.28 22.24
N GLY A 307 1.58 14.34 20.90
CA GLY A 307 2.51 15.19 20.18
C GLY A 307 3.75 14.42 19.72
N TRP A 308 4.85 15.15 19.50
CA TRP A 308 6.09 14.59 18.96
C TRP A 308 7.07 14.18 20.06
N GLY A 309 7.56 12.95 19.99
CA GLY A 309 8.82 12.51 20.59
C GLY A 309 8.69 11.71 21.89
N GLY A 310 9.65 10.79 22.06
CA GLY A 310 9.90 10.03 23.29
C GLY A 310 9.11 8.73 23.40
N GLU A 311 8.13 8.48 22.54
CA GLU A 311 7.33 7.26 22.59
C GLU A 311 8.09 6.04 22.03
N ASP A 312 8.98 6.29 21.08
CA ASP A 312 9.87 5.29 20.48
C ASP A 312 11.06 4.96 21.39
N ASP A 313 11.59 5.97 22.09
CA ASP A 313 12.59 5.75 23.14
C ASP A 313 12.00 4.99 24.34
N ASP A 314 10.75 5.28 24.74
CA ASP A 314 10.01 4.49 25.75
C ASP A 314 9.89 3.03 25.30
N MET A 315 9.50 2.79 24.05
CA MET A 315 9.43 1.43 23.51
C MET A 315 10.79 0.74 23.50
N SER A 316 11.87 1.43 23.15
CA SER A 316 13.22 0.84 23.19
C SER A 316 13.66 0.41 24.59
N ASN A 317 13.11 1.03 25.65
CA ASN A 317 13.48 0.74 27.04
C ASN A 317 12.69 -0.42 27.66
N ARG A 318 11.59 -0.86 27.03
CA ARG A 318 10.75 -1.97 27.51
C ARG A 318 11.30 -3.31 27.07
#